data_AF-H3ZRD2-F1
#
_entry.id   AF-H3ZRD2-F1
#
_cell.length_a   1.000
_cell.length_b   1.000
_cell.length_c   1.000
_cell.angle_alpha   90.00
_cell.angle_beta   90.00
_cell.angle_gamma   90.00
#
_symmetry.space_group_name_H-M   'P 1'
#
loop_
_entity.id
_entity.type
_entity.pdbx_description
1 polymer ?
#
loop_
_entity_poly.entity_id
_entity_poly.type
_entity_poly.pdbx_seq_one_letter_code
_entity_poly.pdbx_strand_id
1 'polypeptide(L)'
;MWREKLKQGFLENDKLMIELSIGGECGEWFPSLALYDKENDSWYYLDNDIPPGATEEEALQNAIKFFEKMIIGLEKPKIKSSPLKEAPEEIYLKFKQFLEELRGEDKG
;
A
#
# COMPACT_ATOMS: atom_id res chain seq x y z
N MET A 1 8.23 10.30 8.92
CA MET A 1 8.92 9.33 8.05
C MET A 1 8.05 8.10 7.86
N TRP A 2 7.16 8.15 6.87
CA TRP A 2 6.21 7.08 6.56
C TRP A 2 6.87 5.75 6.17
N ARG A 3 8.08 5.79 5.58
CA ARG A 3 8.86 4.61 5.18
C ARG A 3 9.13 3.66 6.35
N GLU A 4 9.53 4.22 7.49
CA GLU A 4 9.85 3.43 8.68
C GLU A 4 8.60 2.80 9.33
N LYS A 5 7.45 3.49 9.27
CA LYS A 5 6.17 2.93 9.71
C LYS A 5 5.75 1.78 8.80
N LEU A 6 5.79 1.97 7.48
CA LEU A 6 5.42 0.94 6.51
C LEU A 6 6.33 -0.30 6.63
N LYS A 7 7.62 -0.12 6.93
CA LYS A 7 8.54 -1.24 7.25
C LYS A 7 8.11 -2.07 8.47
N GLN A 8 7.41 -1.46 9.43
CA GLN A 8 6.86 -2.17 10.60
C GLN A 8 5.56 -2.94 10.27
N GLY A 9 5.10 -2.88 9.02
CA GLY A 9 3.96 -3.64 8.51
C GLY A 9 2.69 -2.81 8.33
N PHE A 10 2.59 -1.62 8.93
CA PHE A 10 1.39 -0.79 8.80
C PHE A 10 1.66 0.71 8.75
N LEU A 11 0.80 1.42 8.02
CA LEU A 11 0.79 2.87 7.90
C LEU A 11 -0.65 3.35 7.94
N GLU A 12 -1.00 4.24 8.85
CA GLU A 12 -2.40 4.64 9.07
C GLU A 12 -2.57 6.12 9.37
N ASN A 13 -3.78 6.62 9.08
CA ASN A 13 -4.32 7.89 9.56
C ASN A 13 -5.72 7.64 10.15
N ASP A 14 -6.52 8.69 10.39
CA ASP A 14 -7.84 8.54 10.99
C ASP A 14 -8.86 7.76 10.12
N LYS A 15 -8.66 7.73 8.79
CA LYS A 15 -9.61 7.15 7.84
C LYS A 15 -9.18 5.80 7.27
N LEU A 16 -7.89 5.65 6.98
CA LEU A 16 -7.34 4.52 6.26
C LEU A 16 -6.16 3.90 7.01
N MET A 17 -5.97 2.61 6.79
CA MET A 17 -4.75 1.88 7.13
C MET A 17 -4.27 1.10 5.91
N ILE A 18 -2.98 1.18 5.63
CA ILE A 18 -2.27 0.33 4.70
C ILE A 18 -1.52 -0.72 5.50
N GLU A 19 -1.71 -1.98 5.15
CA GLU A 19 -0.94 -3.11 5.66
C GLU A 19 0.00 -3.60 4.56
N LEU A 20 1.26 -3.84 4.92
CA LEU A 20 2.25 -4.49 4.08
C LEU A 20 2.52 -5.89 4.61
N SER A 21 2.27 -6.89 3.77
CA SER A 21 2.58 -8.30 4.05
C SER A 21 3.54 -8.85 3.01
N ILE A 22 4.53 -9.63 3.44
CA ILE A 22 5.45 -10.35 2.56
C ILE A 22 5.19 -11.85 2.68
N GLY A 23 4.78 -12.49 1.58
CA GLY A 23 4.60 -13.93 1.50
C GLY A 23 5.79 -14.60 0.82
N GLY A 24 6.31 -15.70 1.35
CA GLY A 24 7.35 -16.50 0.71
C GLY A 24 6.76 -17.67 -0.08
N GLU A 25 7.07 -17.79 -1.37
CA GLU A 25 6.65 -18.93 -2.19
C GLU A 25 7.78 -19.34 -3.15
N CYS A 26 8.05 -20.66 -3.25
CA CYS A 26 9.01 -21.23 -4.21
C CYS A 26 10.42 -20.62 -4.21
N GLY A 27 10.86 -20.01 -3.10
CA GLY A 27 12.18 -19.36 -3.00
C GLY A 27 12.19 -17.87 -3.38
N GLU A 28 11.03 -17.29 -3.68
CA GLU A 28 10.81 -15.87 -3.90
C GLU A 28 9.94 -15.28 -2.78
N TRP A 29 10.05 -13.96 -2.58
CA TRP A 29 9.29 -13.20 -1.59
C TRP A 29 8.41 -12.18 -2.29
N PHE A 30 7.11 -12.28 -2.07
CA PHE A 30 6.07 -11.51 -2.73
C PHE A 30 5.49 -10.47 -1.77
N PRO A 31 5.75 -9.18 -2.01
CA PRO A 31 5.10 -8.12 -1.26
C PRO A 31 3.66 -7.92 -1.72
N SER A 32 2.78 -7.63 -0.76
CA SER A 32 1.37 -7.32 -0.99
C SER A 32 0.94 -6.17 -0.09
N LEU A 33 0.08 -5.30 -0.62
CA LEU A 33 -0.47 -4.18 0.13
C LEU A 33 -1.99 -4.33 0.24
N ALA A 34 -2.50 -4.30 1.46
CA ALA A 34 -3.92 -4.23 1.75
C ALA A 34 -4.29 -2.83 2.25
N LEU A 35 -5.51 -2.41 1.94
CA LEU A 35 -6.09 -1.14 2.35
C LEU A 35 -7.34 -1.41 3.18
N TYR A 36 -7.36 -0.90 4.39
CA TYR A 36 -8.50 -0.98 5.28
C TYR A 36 -9.17 0.39 5.42
N ASP A 37 -10.45 0.46 5.09
CA ASP A 37 -11.30 1.63 5.30
C ASP A 37 -11.95 1.56 6.68
N LYS A 38 -11.47 2.41 7.59
CA LYS A 38 -11.88 2.40 8.99
C LYS A 38 -13.33 2.86 9.19
N GLU A 39 -13.83 3.71 8.29
CA GLU A 39 -15.19 4.25 8.39
C GLU A 39 -16.24 3.19 8.06
N ASN A 40 -15.95 2.34 7.07
CA ASN A 40 -16.88 1.33 6.56
C ASN A 40 -16.53 -0.11 6.98
N ASP A 41 -15.52 -0.29 7.86
CA ASP A 41 -15.02 -1.60 8.31
C ASP A 41 -14.83 -2.58 7.15
N SER A 42 -14.08 -2.13 6.13
CA SER A 42 -14.00 -2.82 4.84
C SER A 42 -12.56 -2.95 4.36
N TRP A 43 -12.24 -4.14 3.86
CA TRP A 43 -10.93 -4.45 3.30
C TRP A 43 -10.93 -4.40 1.77
N TYR A 44 -9.85 -3.82 1.27
CA TYR A 44 -9.48 -3.73 -0.12
C TYR A 44 -8.03 -4.19 -0.28
N TYR A 45 -7.64 -4.53 -1.51
CA TYR A 45 -6.26 -4.87 -1.84
C TYR A 45 -5.79 -4.04 -3.03
N LEU A 46 -4.50 -3.70 -2.99
CA LEU A 46 -3.81 -3.08 -4.12
C LEU A 46 -3.37 -4.18 -5.08
N ASP A 47 -4.09 -4.28 -6.20
CA ASP A 47 -3.86 -5.24 -7.29
C ASP A 47 -2.80 -4.75 -8.29
N ASN A 48 -1.86 -3.94 -7.81
CA ASN A 48 -0.72 -3.52 -8.61
C ASN A 48 0.35 -4.61 -8.60
N ASP A 49 1.10 -4.71 -9.70
CA ASP A 49 2.24 -5.62 -9.79
C ASP A 49 3.42 -5.04 -8.99
N ILE A 50 3.60 -5.52 -7.76
CA ILE A 50 4.77 -5.19 -6.93
C ILE A 50 5.87 -6.23 -7.22
N PRO A 51 7.09 -5.82 -7.61
CA PRO A 51 8.16 -6.77 -7.91
C PRO A 51 8.50 -7.67 -6.71
N PRO A 52 8.65 -9.00 -6.90
CA PRO A 52 9.13 -9.89 -5.86
C PRO A 52 10.60 -9.62 -5.54
N GLY A 53 11.09 -10.19 -4.43
CA GLY A 53 12.49 -10.19 -4.05
C GLY A 53 13.04 -11.60 -3.91
N ALA A 54 14.35 -11.77 -4.11
CA ALA A 54 15.07 -13.02 -3.78
C ALA A 54 15.24 -13.21 -2.26
N THR A 55 15.03 -12.14 -1.48
CA THR A 55 15.01 -12.13 -0.01
C THR A 55 13.83 -11.32 0.49
N GLU A 56 13.41 -11.56 1.74
CA GLU A 56 12.35 -10.80 2.40
C GLU A 56 12.68 -9.30 2.45
N GLU A 57 13.93 -8.94 2.74
CA GLU A 57 14.40 -7.55 2.74
C GLU A 57 14.28 -6.91 1.35
N GLU A 58 14.65 -7.63 0.29
CA GLU A 58 14.52 -7.11 -1.08
C GLU A 58 13.04 -6.87 -1.45
N ALA A 59 12.15 -7.81 -1.09
CA ALA A 59 10.71 -7.67 -1.30
C ALA A 59 10.15 -6.45 -0.54
N LEU A 60 10.57 -6.25 0.72
CA LEU A 60 10.23 -5.10 1.53
C LEU A 60 10.68 -3.78 0.86
N GLN A 61 11.92 -3.71 0.38
CA GLN A 61 12.43 -2.54 -0.34
C GLN A 61 11.67 -2.28 -1.65
N ASN A 62 11.30 -3.34 -2.37
CA ASN A 62 10.50 -3.23 -3.60
C ASN A 62 9.11 -2.66 -3.31
N ALA A 63 8.46 -3.11 -2.23
CA ALA A 63 7.18 -2.58 -1.78
C ALA A 63 7.26 -1.09 -1.42
N ILE A 64 8.30 -0.68 -0.70
CA ILE A 64 8.50 0.72 -0.30
C ILE A 64 8.72 1.61 -1.52
N LYS A 65 9.58 1.20 -2.46
CA LYS A 65 9.82 1.94 -3.72
C LYS A 65 8.56 2.02 -4.56
N PHE A 66 7.76 0.95 -4.59
CA PHE A 66 6.47 0.94 -5.27
C PHE A 66 5.51 1.95 -4.63
N PHE A 67 5.39 1.94 -3.29
CA PHE A 67 4.54 2.88 -2.56
C PHE A 67 5.00 4.34 -2.72
N GLU A 68 6.31 4.58 -2.75
CA GLU A 68 6.89 5.89 -3.04
C GLU A 68 6.46 6.42 -4.41
N LYS A 69 6.49 5.57 -5.45
CA LYS A 69 6.00 5.94 -6.79
C LYS A 69 4.52 6.32 -6.77
N MET A 70 3.69 5.68 -5.95
CA MET A 70 2.29 6.08 -5.79
C MET A 70 2.16 7.45 -5.12
N ILE A 71 2.92 7.72 -4.06
CA ILE A 71 2.92 9.02 -3.36
C ILE A 71 3.26 10.18 -4.30
N ILE A 72 4.24 9.99 -5.20
CA ILE A 72 4.64 11.02 -6.17
C ILE A 72 3.83 11.02 -7.46
N GLY A 73 2.84 10.12 -7.60
CA GLY A 73 1.94 10.03 -8.75
C GLY A 73 2.54 9.40 -10.01
N LEU A 74 3.66 8.68 -9.90
CA LEU A 74 4.23 7.89 -10.99
C LEU A 74 3.51 6.55 -11.20
N GLU A 75 2.90 6.02 -10.14
CA GLU A 75 2.12 4.78 -10.18
C GLU A 75 0.66 5.07 -9.80
N LYS A 76 -0.29 4.53 -10.56
CA LYS A 76 -1.72 4.67 -10.26
C LYS A 76 -2.18 3.47 -9.42
N PRO A 77 -2.90 3.69 -8.31
CA PRO A 77 -3.42 2.58 -7.53
C PRO A 77 -4.48 1.81 -8.34
N LYS A 78 -4.45 0.47 -8.21
CA LYS A 78 -5.49 -0.44 -8.67
C LYS A 78 -6.10 -1.08 -7.43
N ILE A 79 -7.23 -0.56 -6.97
CA ILE A 79 -7.83 -0.96 -5.69
C ILE A 79 -9.03 -1.87 -5.97
N LYS A 80 -9.01 -3.07 -5.40
CA LYS A 80 -10.09 -4.04 -5.55
C LYS A 80 -10.63 -4.48 -4.19
N SER A 81 -11.88 -4.90 -4.19
CA SER A 81 -12.57 -5.59 -3.10
C SER A 81 -12.77 -7.05 -3.48
N SER A 82 -12.90 -7.93 -2.48
CA SER A 82 -13.15 -9.35 -2.73
C SER A 82 -14.53 -9.56 -3.38
N PRO A 83 -14.68 -10.44 -4.41
CA PRO A 83 -13.67 -11.34 -4.97
C PRO A 83 -13.13 -10.85 -6.33
N LEU A 84 -12.68 -9.59 -6.45
CA LEU A 84 -12.16 -8.90 -7.67
C LEU A 84 -13.08 -7.83 -8.27
N LYS A 85 -13.87 -7.17 -7.42
CA LYS A 85 -14.64 -5.99 -7.83
C LYS A 85 -13.80 -4.74 -7.66
N GLU A 86 -13.89 -3.83 -8.60
CA GLU A 86 -13.30 -2.49 -8.46
C GLU A 86 -13.80 -1.82 -7.17
N ALA A 87 -12.89 -1.17 -6.42
CA ALA A 87 -13.27 -0.40 -5.26
C ALA A 87 -14.14 0.81 -5.67
N PRO A 88 -15.07 1.27 -4.82
CA PRO A 88 -15.87 2.46 -5.12
C PRO A 88 -14.97 3.70 -5.19
N GLU A 89 -15.40 4.70 -5.98
CA GLU A 89 -14.65 5.94 -6.22
C GLU A 89 -14.25 6.67 -4.93
N GLU A 90 -15.09 6.59 -3.89
CA GLU A 90 -14.80 7.14 -2.57
C GLU A 90 -13.45 6.64 -2.01
N ILE A 91 -13.12 5.36 -2.20
CA ILE A 91 -11.87 4.76 -1.71
C ILE A 91 -10.67 5.34 -2.44
N TYR A 92 -10.79 5.59 -3.74
CA TYR A 92 -9.76 6.28 -4.51
C TYR A 92 -9.53 7.71 -4.02
N LEU A 93 -10.59 8.43 -3.67
CA LEU A 93 -10.49 9.79 -3.13
C LEU A 93 -9.84 9.80 -1.74
N LYS A 94 -10.27 8.90 -0.85
CA LYS A 94 -9.66 8.72 0.49
C LYS A 94 -8.18 8.36 0.37
N PHE A 95 -7.85 7.41 -0.51
CA PHE A 95 -6.47 6.97 -0.69
C PHE A 95 -5.59 8.07 -1.29
N LYS A 96 -6.12 8.87 -2.22
CA LYS A 96 -5.41 10.04 -2.73
C LYS A 96 -5.10 11.06 -1.63
N GLN A 97 -6.07 11.38 -0.77
CA GLN A 97 -5.87 12.27 0.38
C GLN A 97 -4.78 11.72 1.31
N PHE A 98 -4.83 10.43 1.61
CA PHE A 98 -3.82 9.73 2.41
C PHE A 98 -2.41 9.90 1.82
N LEU A 99 -2.23 9.67 0.51
CA LEU A 99 -0.94 9.85 -0.15
C LEU A 99 -0.45 11.31 -0.11
N GLU A 100 -1.35 12.28 -0.24
CA GLU A 100 -1.02 13.70 -0.15
C GLU A 100 -0.55 14.10 1.26
N GLU A 101 -1.16 13.56 2.31
CA GLU A 101 -0.74 13.74 3.70
C GLU A 101 0.68 13.22 3.94
N LEU A 102 0.97 12.01 3.48
CA LEU A 102 2.31 11.41 3.59
C LEU A 102 3.38 12.21 2.85
N ARG A 103 3.03 12.76 1.68
CA ARG A 103 3.92 13.65 0.92
C ARG A 103 4.24 14.93 1.68
N GLY A 104 3.31 15.40 2.51
CA GLY A 104 3.51 16.52 3.43
C GLY A 104 4.50 16.20 4.55
N GLU A 105 4.44 14.99 5.11
CA GLU A 105 5.36 14.53 6.18
C GLU A 105 6.84 14.51 5.76
N ASP A 106 7.15 14.24 4.49
CA ASP A 106 8.53 14.22 3.98
C ASP A 106 9.12 15.64 3.75
N LYS A 107 8.31 16.70 3.86
CA LYS A 107 8.73 18.09 3.66
C LYS A 107 8.97 18.87 4.95
N GLY A 108 8.67 18.29 6.11
CA GLY A 108 8.89 18.87 7.44
C GLY A 108 10.03 18.18 8.17
#